data_AF-A0A7W0H5A6-F1
#
_entry.id   AF-A0A7W0H5A6-F1
#
_cell.length_a   1.000
_cell.length_b   1.000
_cell.length_c   1.000
_cell.angle_alpha   90.00
_cell.angle_beta   90.00
_cell.angle_gamma   90.00
#
_symmetry.space_group_name_H-M   'P 1'
#
loop_
_entity.id
_entity.type
_entity.pdbx_description
1 polymer ?
#
loop_
_entity_poly.entity_id
_entity_poly.type
_entity_poly.pdbx_seq_one_letter_code
_entity_poly.pdbx_strand_id
1 'polypeptide(L)'
;MFLANVLQPLIGVEQWTLELLHSIGLGWGLAIVGLTLLVRVCTLPLVVRQFRSQRELRKHMPQMKQLQQRHKGDRGRLQREMQAYYREHGINPLSAFAPLLVQIPVFISLYYLMRHDVKNGLFGDSGLLFIPHLTQKPHGAVLVALVMAYLVSQIAGSLIATRSMQGGQRGLMLALPLLFVGIVARFPAGLAVYWITTSLWTLGQQLCFWRLAVAR
;
A
#
# COMPACT_ATOMS: atom_id res chain seq x y z
N MET A 1 18.36 -8.55 14.58
CA MET A 1 18.81 -9.89 14.13
C MET A 1 17.64 -10.82 13.81
N PHE A 2 16.67 -11.06 14.70
CA PHE A 2 15.58 -12.02 14.46
C PHE A 2 14.69 -11.72 13.23
N LEU A 3 14.19 -10.50 13.08
CA LEU A 3 13.36 -10.11 11.91
C LEU A 3 14.13 -10.18 10.58
N ALA A 4 15.42 -9.85 10.60
CA ALA A 4 16.27 -10.00 9.41
C ALA A 4 16.37 -11.47 9.00
N ASN A 5 16.54 -12.40 9.95
CA ASN A 5 16.63 -13.84 9.66
C ASN A 5 15.35 -14.42 9.03
N VAL A 6 14.17 -13.97 9.48
CA VAL A 6 12.89 -14.42 8.88
C VAL A 6 12.68 -13.84 7.48
N LEU A 7 13.12 -12.61 7.26
CA LEU A 7 12.98 -11.92 5.97
C LEU A 7 14.14 -12.16 5.00
N GLN A 8 15.22 -12.82 5.41
CA GLN A 8 16.41 -13.07 4.58
C GLN A 8 16.08 -13.61 3.18
N PRO A 9 15.20 -14.63 3.02
CA PRO A 9 14.85 -15.12 1.69
C PRO A 9 14.20 -14.03 0.82
N LEU A 10 13.33 -13.21 1.42
CA LEU A 10 12.65 -12.12 0.70
C LEU A 10 13.63 -11.00 0.35
N ILE A 11 14.53 -10.61 1.26
CA ILE A 11 15.60 -9.65 1.01
C ILE A 11 16.48 -10.12 -0.14
N GLY A 12 16.85 -11.41 -0.16
CA GLY A 12 17.64 -11.99 -1.25
C GLY A 12 16.92 -11.96 -2.59
N VAL A 13 15.62 -12.27 -2.62
CA VAL A 13 14.80 -12.18 -3.83
C VAL A 13 14.69 -10.73 -4.32
N GLU A 14 14.47 -9.77 -3.43
CA GLU A 14 14.41 -8.35 -3.79
C GLU A 14 15.75 -7.84 -4.32
N GLN A 15 16.86 -8.19 -3.67
CA GLN A 15 18.20 -7.84 -4.12
C GLN A 15 18.48 -8.41 -5.52
N TRP A 16 18.28 -9.72 -5.69
CA TRP A 16 18.47 -10.39 -6.98
C TRP A 16 17.62 -9.74 -8.09
N THR A 17 16.37 -9.40 -7.77
CA THR A 17 15.48 -8.73 -8.72
C THR A 17 15.99 -7.35 -9.10
N LEU A 18 16.47 -6.56 -8.13
CA LEU A 18 17.03 -5.24 -8.38
C LEU A 18 18.31 -5.32 -9.22
N GLU A 19 19.20 -6.25 -8.93
CA GLU A 19 20.42 -6.50 -9.70
C GLU A 19 20.11 -6.93 -11.13
N LEU A 20 19.12 -7.82 -11.32
CA LEU A 20 18.66 -8.23 -12.64
C LEU A 20 18.12 -7.04 -13.43
N LEU A 21 17.26 -6.22 -12.82
CA LEU A 21 16.74 -5.02 -13.44
C LEU A 21 17.84 -3.99 -13.75
N HIS A 22 18.86 -3.89 -12.89
CA HIS A 22 20.01 -3.03 -13.13
C HIS A 22 20.89 -3.54 -14.29
N SER A 23 21.08 -4.85 -14.38
CA SER A 23 21.92 -5.50 -15.42
C SER A 23 21.42 -5.29 -16.84
N ILE A 24 20.11 -5.06 -17.03
CA ILE A 24 19.51 -4.71 -18.33
C ILE A 24 19.61 -3.20 -18.64
N GLY A 25 20.34 -2.43 -17.84
CA GLY A 25 20.64 -1.01 -18.06
C GLY A 25 19.74 -0.02 -17.31
N LEU A 26 18.86 -0.48 -16.41
CA LEU A 26 18.03 0.44 -15.61
C LEU A 26 18.83 1.04 -14.46
N GLY A 27 18.77 2.36 -14.28
CA GLY A 27 19.29 2.98 -13.04
C GLY A 27 18.57 2.45 -11.80
N TRP A 28 19.23 2.45 -10.64
CA TRP A 28 18.70 1.86 -9.40
C TRP A 28 17.31 2.37 -8.98
N GLY A 29 17.01 3.64 -9.24
CA GLY A 29 15.66 4.16 -8.99
C GLY A 29 14.60 3.53 -9.88
N LEU A 30 14.91 3.29 -11.16
CA LEU A 30 14.02 2.59 -12.09
C LEU A 30 13.95 1.09 -11.76
N ALA A 31 15.02 0.50 -11.23
CA ALA A 31 14.99 -0.86 -10.71
C ALA A 31 14.00 -0.98 -9.53
N ILE A 32 13.96 -0.01 -8.61
CA ILE A 32 12.95 0.03 -7.53
C ILE A 32 11.53 0.12 -8.11
N VAL A 33 11.31 0.95 -9.14
CA VAL A 33 10.02 1.01 -9.84
C VAL A 33 9.67 -0.35 -10.44
N GLY A 34 10.59 -0.99 -11.16
CA GLY A 34 10.40 -2.31 -11.77
C GLY A 34 10.10 -3.40 -10.74
N LEU A 35 10.86 -3.46 -9.64
CA LEU A 35 10.61 -4.36 -8.52
C LEU A 35 9.19 -4.17 -7.99
N THR A 36 8.78 -2.91 -7.78
CA THR A 36 7.43 -2.58 -7.29
C THR A 36 6.37 -3.12 -8.23
N LEU A 37 6.52 -2.91 -9.54
CA LEU A 37 5.56 -3.39 -10.55
C LEU A 37 5.51 -4.93 -10.59
N LEU A 38 6.65 -5.61 -10.49
CA LEU A 38 6.71 -7.07 -10.42
C LEU A 38 5.95 -7.61 -9.20
N VAL A 39 6.20 -7.07 -8.01
CA VAL A 39 5.47 -7.45 -6.79
C VAL A 39 3.97 -7.22 -6.97
N ARG A 40 3.58 -6.11 -7.62
CA ARG A 40 2.17 -5.80 -7.90
C ARG A 40 1.51 -6.78 -8.86
N VAL A 41 2.22 -7.20 -9.91
CA VAL A 41 1.75 -8.22 -10.85
C VAL A 41 1.58 -9.57 -10.12
N CYS A 42 2.57 -9.99 -9.32
CA CYS A 42 2.49 -11.23 -8.54
C CYS A 42 1.35 -11.22 -7.52
N THR A 43 1.04 -10.06 -6.92
CA THR A 43 -0.04 -9.91 -5.92
C THR A 43 -1.40 -9.62 -6.54
N LEU A 44 -1.48 -9.35 -7.85
CA LEU A 44 -2.73 -9.07 -8.55
C LEU A 44 -3.87 -10.07 -8.29
N PRO A 45 -3.68 -11.41 -8.36
CA PRO A 45 -4.76 -12.36 -8.09
C PRO A 45 -5.30 -12.25 -6.65
N LEU A 46 -4.42 -12.00 -5.68
CA LEU A 46 -4.81 -11.76 -4.28
C LEU A 46 -5.65 -10.49 -4.16
N VAL A 47 -5.22 -9.42 -4.82
CA VAL A 47 -5.93 -8.15 -4.81
C VAL A 47 -7.29 -8.26 -5.51
N VAL A 48 -7.40 -8.98 -6.61
CA VAL A 48 -8.70 -9.26 -7.27
C VAL A 48 -9.65 -9.98 -6.29
N ARG A 49 -9.16 -10.97 -5.54
CA ARG A 49 -9.97 -11.65 -4.51
C ARG A 49 -10.41 -10.69 -3.39
N GLN A 50 -9.50 -9.84 -2.91
CA GLN A 50 -9.78 -8.81 -1.91
C GLN A 50 -10.90 -7.85 -2.38
N PHE A 51 -10.81 -7.35 -3.62
CA PHE A 51 -11.82 -6.45 -4.18
C PHE A 51 -13.20 -7.10 -4.31
N ARG A 52 -13.26 -8.39 -4.69
CA ARG A 52 -14.53 -9.15 -4.73
C ARG A 52 -15.16 -9.24 -3.33
N SER A 53 -14.38 -9.61 -2.33
CA SER A 53 -14.85 -9.68 -0.95
C SER A 53 -15.34 -8.32 -0.42
N GLN A 54 -14.62 -7.25 -0.74
CA GLN A 54 -15.02 -5.89 -0.37
C GLN A 54 -16.31 -5.45 -1.05
N ARG A 55 -16.55 -5.88 -2.30
CA ARG A 55 -17.82 -5.60 -3.00
C ARG A 55 -18.99 -6.29 -2.31
N GLU A 56 -18.84 -7.54 -1.89
CA GLU A 56 -19.87 -8.24 -1.13
C GLU A 56 -20.13 -7.57 0.22
N LEU A 57 -19.09 -7.22 0.98
CA LEU A 57 -19.24 -6.49 2.23
C LEU A 57 -20.02 -5.18 2.06
N ARG A 58 -19.77 -4.44 0.96
CA ARG A 58 -20.50 -3.20 0.64
C ARG A 58 -22.00 -3.40 0.45
N LYS A 59 -22.45 -4.56 -0.06
CA LYS A 59 -23.88 -4.87 -0.21
C LYS A 59 -24.57 -5.00 1.14
N HIS A 60 -23.86 -5.47 2.16
CA HIS A 60 -24.39 -5.66 3.52
C HIS A 60 -24.20 -4.45 4.45
N MET A 61 -23.46 -3.42 4.01
CA MET A 61 -23.21 -2.20 4.80
C MET A 61 -24.49 -1.51 5.32
N PRO A 62 -25.58 -1.39 4.54
CA PRO A 62 -26.82 -0.77 5.02
C PRO A 62 -27.45 -1.52 6.20
N GLN A 63 -27.55 -2.85 6.09
CA GLN A 63 -28.14 -3.71 7.12
C GLN A 63 -27.26 -3.73 8.38
N MET A 64 -25.93 -3.78 8.21
CA MET A 64 -25.00 -3.68 9.33
C MET A 64 -25.11 -2.33 10.04
N LYS A 65 -25.34 -1.23 9.31
CA LYS A 65 -25.60 0.09 9.91
C LYS A 65 -26.91 0.09 10.70
N GLN A 66 -27.96 -0.56 10.21
CA GLN A 66 -29.21 -0.70 10.96
C GLN A 66 -29.02 -1.52 12.23
N LEU A 67 -28.26 -2.63 12.16
CA LEU A 67 -27.90 -3.43 13.33
C LEU A 67 -27.13 -2.61 14.36
N GLN A 68 -26.15 -1.80 13.92
CA GLN A 68 -25.45 -0.85 14.79
C GLN A 68 -26.40 0.14 15.46
N GLN A 69 -27.38 0.68 14.72
CA GLN A 69 -28.37 1.62 15.26
C GLN A 69 -29.28 0.98 16.31
N ARG A 70 -29.75 -0.25 16.07
CA ARG A 70 -30.60 -1.01 17.01
C ARG A 70 -29.90 -1.29 18.34
N HIS A 71 -28.59 -1.50 18.32
CA HIS A 71 -27.80 -1.84 19.51
C HIS A 71 -26.80 -0.76 19.95
N LYS A 72 -27.04 0.53 19.62
CA LYS A 72 -26.14 1.65 19.96
C LYS A 72 -25.76 1.74 21.45
N GLY A 73 -26.63 1.28 22.35
CA GLY A 73 -26.42 1.30 23.80
C GLY A 73 -25.76 0.05 24.39
N ASP A 74 -25.64 -1.05 23.64
CA ASP A 74 -25.14 -2.33 24.14
C ASP A 74 -24.00 -2.85 23.22
N ARG A 75 -22.78 -2.41 23.53
CA ARG A 75 -21.58 -2.78 22.77
C ARG A 75 -21.33 -4.30 22.77
N GLY A 76 -21.62 -4.97 23.89
CA GLY A 76 -21.38 -6.40 24.04
C GLY A 76 -22.33 -7.24 23.18
N ARG A 77 -23.60 -6.83 23.11
CA ARG A 77 -24.59 -7.47 22.22
C ARG A 77 -24.34 -7.11 20.75
N LEU A 78 -24.03 -5.84 20.46
CA LEU A 78 -23.69 -5.40 19.10
C LEU A 78 -22.52 -6.21 18.52
N GLN A 79 -21.45 -6.43 19.28
CA GLN A 79 -20.29 -7.19 18.78
C GLN A 79 -20.66 -8.65 18.47
N ARG A 80 -21.47 -9.28 19.33
CA ARG A 80 -21.94 -10.67 19.12
C ARG A 80 -22.85 -10.80 17.90
N GLU A 81 -23.86 -9.93 17.79
CA GLU A 81 -24.80 -9.96 16.67
C GLU A 81 -24.11 -9.60 15.34
N MET A 82 -23.18 -8.65 15.35
CA MET A 82 -22.37 -8.33 14.16
C MET A 82 -21.52 -9.53 13.73
N GLN A 83 -20.90 -10.25 14.67
CA GLN A 83 -20.12 -11.44 14.35
C GLN A 83 -21.00 -12.58 13.84
N ALA A 84 -22.17 -12.80 14.43
CA ALA A 84 -23.15 -13.76 13.96
C ALA A 84 -23.59 -13.44 12.52
N TYR A 85 -23.92 -12.17 12.27
CA TYR A 85 -24.30 -11.68 10.94
C TYR A 85 -23.20 -11.95 9.89
N TYR A 86 -21.93 -11.72 10.22
CA TYR A 86 -20.81 -12.05 9.32
C TYR A 86 -20.73 -13.56 9.01
N ARG A 87 -20.94 -14.43 10.02
CA ARG A 87 -20.89 -15.88 9.85
C ARG A 87 -22.06 -16.40 9.02
N GLU A 88 -23.27 -15.94 9.31
CA GLU A 88 -24.50 -16.32 8.60
C GLU A 88 -24.42 -16.00 7.11
N HIS A 89 -23.81 -14.87 6.75
CA HIS A 89 -23.68 -14.42 5.37
C HIS A 89 -22.33 -14.80 4.72
N GLY A 90 -21.47 -15.57 5.42
CA GLY A 90 -20.17 -16.00 4.91
C GLY A 90 -19.20 -14.84 4.58
N ILE A 91 -19.34 -13.70 5.26
CA ILE A 91 -18.55 -12.49 5.01
C ILE A 91 -17.26 -12.54 5.81
N ASN A 92 -16.11 -12.36 5.15
CA ASN A 92 -14.81 -12.26 5.83
C ASN A 92 -14.36 -10.79 5.97
N PRO A 93 -14.45 -10.16 7.16
CA PRO A 93 -14.04 -8.77 7.36
C PRO A 93 -12.53 -8.56 7.23
N LEU A 94 -11.71 -9.60 7.49
CA LEU A 94 -10.25 -9.50 7.44
C LEU A 94 -9.70 -9.54 6.02
N SER A 95 -10.50 -9.98 5.06
CA SER A 95 -10.17 -9.97 3.63
C SER A 95 -9.73 -8.59 3.15
N ALA A 96 -10.23 -7.51 3.76
CA ALA A 96 -9.86 -6.13 3.47
C ALA A 96 -8.36 -5.84 3.64
N PHE A 97 -7.68 -6.53 4.56
CA PHE A 97 -6.28 -6.32 4.92
C PHE A 97 -5.32 -7.29 4.25
N ALA A 98 -5.82 -8.24 3.44
CA ALA A 98 -4.99 -9.28 2.84
C ALA A 98 -3.78 -8.75 2.04
N PRO A 99 -3.90 -7.69 1.22
CA PRO A 99 -2.73 -7.16 0.52
C PRO A 99 -1.72 -6.52 1.46
N LEU A 100 -2.17 -5.94 2.58
CA LEU A 100 -1.29 -5.30 3.55
C LEU A 100 -0.34 -6.32 4.19
N LEU A 101 -0.80 -7.55 4.41
CA LEU A 101 0.03 -8.63 4.96
C LEU A 101 1.20 -9.01 4.05
N VAL A 102 1.05 -8.86 2.73
CA VAL A 102 2.15 -9.07 1.78
C VAL A 102 2.99 -7.80 1.63
N GLN A 103 2.34 -6.64 1.66
CA GLN A 103 2.99 -5.35 1.50
C GLN A 103 4.01 -5.05 2.61
N ILE A 104 3.68 -5.37 3.87
CA ILE A 104 4.52 -5.05 5.03
C ILE A 104 5.88 -5.78 4.94
N PRO A 105 5.97 -7.11 4.74
CA PRO A 105 7.24 -7.80 4.56
C PRO A 105 8.09 -7.27 3.40
N VAL A 106 7.48 -6.96 2.26
CA VAL A 106 8.18 -6.40 1.09
C VAL A 106 8.76 -5.03 1.43
N PHE A 107 7.96 -4.15 2.04
CA PHE A 107 8.44 -2.84 2.47
C PHE A 107 9.60 -2.95 3.48
N ILE A 108 9.48 -3.82 4.48
CA ILE A 108 10.51 -4.00 5.50
C ILE A 108 11.79 -4.56 4.87
N SER A 109 11.68 -5.49 3.93
CA SER A 109 12.82 -6.08 3.23
C SER A 109 13.56 -5.03 2.41
N LEU A 110 12.83 -4.23 1.63
CA LEU A 110 13.43 -3.14 0.85
C LEU A 110 14.05 -2.07 1.76
N TYR A 111 13.41 -1.75 2.88
CA TYR A 111 13.99 -0.85 3.88
C TYR A 111 15.31 -1.38 4.45
N TYR A 112 15.37 -2.67 4.79
CA TYR A 112 16.59 -3.30 5.29
C TYR A 112 17.68 -3.28 4.23
N LEU A 113 17.35 -3.60 2.98
CA LEU A 113 18.28 -3.56 1.86
C LEU A 113 18.89 -2.17 1.75
N MET A 114 18.08 -1.12 1.67
CA MET A 114 18.58 0.25 1.54
C MET A 114 19.40 0.74 2.75
N ARG A 115 19.11 0.25 3.97
CA ARG A 115 19.83 0.63 5.19
C ARG A 115 21.14 -0.12 5.37
N HIS A 116 21.18 -1.40 5.03
CA HIS A 116 22.41 -2.20 5.05
C HIS A 116 23.31 -1.83 3.89
N ASP A 117 22.73 -1.42 2.78
CA ASP A 117 23.49 -1.14 1.59
C ASP A 117 24.38 0.10 1.65
N VAL A 118 24.04 1.07 2.51
CA VAL A 118 24.95 2.17 2.87
C VAL A 118 26.33 1.65 3.32
N LYS A 119 26.44 0.37 3.73
CA LYS A 119 27.69 -0.28 4.09
C LYS A 119 28.30 -1.17 2.99
N ASN A 120 27.52 -1.62 2.00
CA ASN A 120 27.88 -2.68 1.06
C ASN A 120 27.88 -2.26 -0.44
N GLY A 121 27.22 -1.16 -0.81
CA GLY A 121 27.42 -0.46 -2.09
C GLY A 121 26.51 -0.78 -3.29
N LEU A 122 25.46 -1.60 -3.14
CA LEU A 122 24.43 -1.92 -4.15
C LEU A 122 23.89 -0.65 -4.84
N PHE A 123 23.36 0.29 -4.07
CA PHE A 123 22.77 1.53 -4.55
C PHE A 123 23.81 2.65 -4.72
N GLY A 124 24.95 2.61 -4.03
CA GLY A 124 26.00 3.64 -4.08
C GLY A 124 25.46 5.08 -3.96
N ASP A 125 25.97 5.99 -4.78
CA ASP A 125 25.53 7.39 -4.88
C ASP A 125 24.36 7.59 -5.88
N SER A 126 23.60 6.53 -6.18
CA SER A 126 22.61 6.57 -7.24
C SER A 126 21.39 7.41 -6.88
N GLY A 127 20.92 8.14 -7.88
CA GLY A 127 19.73 8.98 -7.84
C GLY A 127 18.63 8.55 -8.82
N LEU A 128 17.54 9.31 -8.82
CA LEU A 128 16.45 9.21 -9.79
C LEU A 128 15.78 10.57 -9.97
N LEU A 129 15.72 11.09 -11.20
CA LEU A 129 15.12 12.39 -11.51
C LEU A 129 15.72 13.49 -10.62
N PHE A 130 14.91 14.13 -9.76
CA PHE A 130 15.32 15.18 -8.82
C PHE A 130 15.85 14.62 -7.48
N ILE A 131 15.93 13.30 -7.32
CA ILE A 131 16.42 12.64 -6.11
C ILE A 131 17.92 12.36 -6.29
N PRO A 132 18.82 13.00 -5.53
CA PRO A 132 20.25 12.79 -5.67
C PRO A 132 20.71 11.45 -5.09
N HIS A 133 20.18 11.04 -3.94
CA HIS A 133 20.59 9.81 -3.26
C HIS A 133 19.37 9.01 -2.79
N LEU A 134 19.27 7.76 -3.24
CA LEU A 134 18.12 6.88 -2.92
C LEU A 134 18.17 6.35 -1.48
N THR A 135 19.35 6.08 -0.93
CA THR A 135 19.51 5.45 0.39
C THR A 135 19.47 6.43 1.56
N GLN A 136 19.63 7.73 1.28
CA GLN A 136 19.64 8.78 2.29
C GLN A 136 18.24 9.32 2.54
N LYS A 137 18.03 9.91 3.72
CA LYS A 137 16.79 10.63 4.02
C LYS A 137 16.74 11.89 3.14
N PRO A 138 15.63 12.19 2.47
CA PRO A 138 15.51 13.38 1.67
C PRO A 138 15.41 14.62 2.56
N HIS A 139 16.00 15.74 2.12
CA HIS A 139 15.96 17.03 2.82
C HIS A 139 15.66 18.16 1.82
N GLY A 140 15.31 19.35 2.34
CA GLY A 140 15.09 20.55 1.54
C GLY A 140 14.03 20.35 0.44
N ALA A 141 14.32 20.84 -0.76
CA ALA A 141 13.41 20.80 -1.90
C ALA A 141 13.02 19.38 -2.33
N VAL A 142 13.95 18.41 -2.24
CA VAL A 142 13.71 17.02 -2.63
C VAL A 142 12.65 16.38 -1.71
N LEU A 143 12.73 16.64 -0.41
CA LEU A 143 11.74 16.15 0.54
C LEU A 143 10.35 16.71 0.23
N VAL A 144 10.25 18.02 -0.02
CA VAL A 144 8.98 18.67 -0.36
C VAL A 144 8.40 18.04 -1.63
N ALA A 145 9.20 17.89 -2.69
CA ALA A 145 8.76 17.28 -3.94
C ALA A 145 8.27 15.83 -3.75
N LEU A 146 8.99 15.01 -2.97
CA LEU A 146 8.59 13.62 -2.68
C LEU A 146 7.31 13.53 -1.86
N VAL A 147 7.18 14.36 -0.82
CA VAL A 147 5.97 14.40 0.01
C VAL A 147 4.77 14.84 -0.82
N MET A 148 4.92 15.85 -1.67
CA MET A 148 3.86 16.30 -2.55
C MET A 148 3.46 15.22 -3.56
N ALA A 149 4.43 14.56 -4.20
CA ALA A 149 4.17 13.45 -5.12
C ALA A 149 3.44 12.27 -4.43
N TYR A 150 3.86 11.93 -3.21
CA TYR A 150 3.18 10.92 -2.38
C TYR A 150 1.75 11.35 -2.04
N LEU A 151 1.54 12.57 -1.54
CA LEU A 151 0.21 13.06 -1.16
C LEU A 151 -0.74 13.11 -2.35
N VAL A 152 -0.30 13.65 -3.49
CA VAL A 152 -1.11 13.74 -4.70
C VAL A 152 -1.52 12.35 -5.18
N SER A 153 -0.56 11.41 -5.30
CA SER A 153 -0.87 10.05 -5.74
C SER A 153 -1.78 9.30 -4.75
N GLN A 154 -1.56 9.46 -3.45
CA GLN A 154 -2.33 8.77 -2.42
C GLN A 154 -3.75 9.34 -2.28
N ILE A 155 -3.92 10.67 -2.30
CA ILE A 155 -5.22 11.32 -2.23
C ILE A 155 -6.03 11.02 -3.50
N ALA A 156 -5.41 11.06 -4.68
CA ALA A 156 -6.08 10.70 -5.93
C ALA A 156 -6.67 9.28 -5.87
N GLY A 157 -5.90 8.29 -5.41
CA GLY A 157 -6.38 6.93 -5.17
C GLY A 157 -7.49 6.87 -4.11
N SER A 158 -7.36 7.62 -3.02
CA SER A 158 -8.37 7.65 -1.95
C SER A 158 -9.69 8.27 -2.41
N LEU A 159 -9.68 9.30 -3.25
CA LEU A 159 -10.88 9.94 -3.79
C LEU A 159 -11.73 8.95 -4.60
N ILE A 160 -11.09 8.12 -5.42
CA ILE A 160 -11.79 7.09 -6.20
C ILE A 160 -12.31 5.97 -5.29
N ALA A 161 -11.47 5.49 -4.35
CA ALA A 161 -11.83 4.40 -3.45
C ALA A 161 -13.02 4.75 -2.52
N THR A 162 -13.09 6.01 -2.08
CA THR A 162 -14.05 6.51 -1.08
C THR A 162 -15.29 7.17 -1.68
N ARG A 163 -15.43 7.21 -3.01
CA ARG A 163 -16.57 7.86 -3.70
C ARG A 163 -17.95 7.36 -3.24
N SER A 164 -18.04 6.09 -2.85
CA SER A 164 -19.28 5.46 -2.37
C SER A 164 -19.43 5.56 -0.84
N MET A 165 -18.51 6.21 -0.15
CA MET A 165 -18.52 6.39 1.30
C MET A 165 -19.13 7.75 1.63
N GLN A 166 -19.99 7.79 2.66
CA GLN A 166 -20.69 9.01 3.08
C GLN A 166 -20.34 9.35 4.54
N GLY A 167 -20.42 10.64 4.87
CA GLY A 167 -20.21 11.16 6.22
C GLY A 167 -18.74 11.12 6.69
N GLY A 168 -18.55 11.09 8.01
CA GLY A 168 -17.24 11.21 8.65
C GLY A 168 -16.22 10.13 8.23
N GLN A 169 -16.68 8.95 7.79
CA GLN A 169 -15.79 7.89 7.28
C GLN A 169 -15.01 8.31 6.04
N ARG A 170 -15.62 9.11 5.14
CA ARG A 170 -14.95 9.60 3.94
C ARG A 170 -13.86 10.61 4.29
N GLY A 171 -14.16 11.55 5.19
CA GLY A 171 -13.19 12.54 5.67
C GLY A 171 -11.98 11.90 6.32
N LEU A 172 -12.21 10.89 7.18
CA LEU A 172 -11.13 10.14 7.84
C LEU A 172 -10.19 9.46 6.83
N MET A 173 -10.74 8.78 5.81
CA MET A 173 -9.91 8.11 4.80
C MET A 173 -9.10 9.09 3.95
N LEU A 174 -9.66 10.27 3.65
CA LEU A 174 -8.93 11.33 2.92
C LEU A 174 -7.86 12.01 3.77
N ALA A 175 -8.03 12.07 5.09
CA ALA A 175 -7.04 12.62 6.01
C ALA A 175 -5.92 11.62 6.35
N LEU A 176 -6.19 10.32 6.28
CA LEU A 176 -5.23 9.27 6.65
C LEU A 176 -3.84 9.42 6.00
N PRO A 177 -3.69 9.74 4.70
CA PRO A 177 -2.38 9.93 4.07
C PRO A 177 -1.52 11.01 4.72
N LEU A 178 -2.13 12.06 5.30
CA LEU A 178 -1.42 13.15 5.96
C LEU A 178 -0.64 12.66 7.19
N LEU A 179 -1.19 11.69 7.92
CA LEU A 179 -0.51 11.08 9.07
C LEU A 179 0.79 10.38 8.66
N PHE A 180 0.83 9.82 7.45
CA PHE A 180 2.00 9.10 6.94
C PHE A 180 3.09 10.02 6.38
N VAL A 181 2.84 11.32 6.20
CA VAL A 181 3.86 12.27 5.70
C VAL A 181 5.08 12.31 6.61
N GLY A 182 4.86 12.45 7.92
CA GLY A 182 5.96 12.46 8.91
C GLY A 182 6.65 11.11 9.06
N ILE A 183 6.01 10.02 8.63
CA ILE A 183 6.62 8.69 8.56
C ILE A 183 7.53 8.66 7.32
N VAL A 184 6.99 8.97 6.14
CA VAL A 184 7.73 8.95 4.85
C VAL A 184 8.99 9.81 4.89
N ALA A 185 8.90 11.02 5.47
CA ALA A 185 10.03 11.93 5.60
C ALA A 185 11.22 11.38 6.42
N ARG A 186 11.01 10.34 7.24
CA ARG A 186 12.05 9.72 8.06
C ARG A 186 12.79 8.57 7.38
N PHE A 187 12.29 8.12 6.22
CA PHE A 187 12.81 6.96 5.49
C PHE A 187 13.74 7.37 4.34
N PRO A 188 14.59 6.44 3.85
CA PRO A 188 15.33 6.59 2.60
C PRO A 188 14.46 7.03 1.42
N ALA A 189 14.98 7.91 0.55
CA ALA A 189 14.23 8.47 -0.57
C ALA A 189 13.70 7.42 -1.56
N GLY A 190 14.41 6.30 -1.78
CA GLY A 190 13.90 5.23 -2.65
C GLY A 190 12.67 4.50 -2.08
N LEU A 191 12.42 4.54 -0.76
CA LEU A 191 11.13 4.07 -0.23
C LEU A 191 9.97 5.02 -0.60
N ALA A 192 10.23 6.32 -0.75
CA ALA A 192 9.24 7.23 -1.29
C ALA A 192 8.94 6.90 -2.76
N VAL A 193 9.97 6.57 -3.56
CA VAL A 193 9.77 6.08 -4.95
C VAL A 193 8.88 4.83 -4.95
N TYR A 194 9.20 3.84 -4.13
CA TYR A 194 8.39 2.63 -3.96
C TYR A 194 6.93 2.94 -3.61
N TRP A 195 6.68 3.83 -2.64
CA TRP A 195 5.33 4.21 -2.26
C TRP A 195 4.59 4.92 -3.39
N ILE A 196 5.21 5.89 -4.04
CA ILE A 196 4.60 6.64 -5.15
C ILE A 196 4.24 5.68 -6.29
N THR A 197 5.14 4.78 -6.69
CA THR A 197 4.86 3.76 -7.71
C THR A 197 3.72 2.84 -7.29
N THR A 198 3.70 2.42 -6.03
CA THR A 198 2.60 1.63 -5.44
C THR A 198 1.25 2.36 -5.53
N SER A 199 1.22 3.63 -5.18
CA SER A 199 0.01 4.45 -5.20
C SER A 199 -0.49 4.67 -6.62
N LEU A 200 0.41 4.94 -7.57
CA LEU A 200 0.10 5.07 -8.99
C LEU A 200 -0.44 3.75 -9.59
N TRP A 201 0.18 2.62 -9.27
CA TRP A 201 -0.35 1.30 -9.66
C TRP A 201 -1.76 1.10 -9.12
N THR A 202 -1.96 1.36 -7.82
CA THR A 202 -3.25 1.15 -7.16
C THR A 202 -4.34 2.03 -7.80
N LEU A 203 -4.01 3.27 -8.12
CA LEU A 203 -4.89 4.18 -8.87
C LEU A 203 -5.25 3.60 -10.24
N GLY A 204 -4.26 3.18 -11.03
CA GLY A 204 -4.48 2.56 -12.34
C GLY A 204 -5.35 1.31 -12.25
N GLN A 205 -5.12 0.46 -11.25
CA GLN A 205 -5.89 -0.75 -11.01
C GLN A 205 -7.34 -0.44 -10.61
N GLN A 206 -7.58 0.56 -9.76
CA GLN A 206 -8.93 1.00 -9.40
C GLN A 206 -9.69 1.55 -10.61
N LEU A 207 -9.02 2.33 -11.46
CA LEU A 207 -9.60 2.84 -12.70
C LEU A 207 -9.94 1.71 -13.68
N CYS A 208 -9.06 0.71 -13.80
CA CYS A 208 -9.30 -0.47 -14.64
C CYS A 208 -10.51 -1.27 -14.15
N PHE A 209 -10.55 -1.62 -12.84
CA PHE A 209 -11.68 -2.34 -12.26
C PHE A 209 -12.99 -1.56 -12.35
N TRP A 210 -12.94 -0.23 -12.24
CA TRP A 210 -14.12 0.60 -12.42
C TRP A 210 -14.65 0.51 -13.85
N ARG A 211 -13.79 0.66 -14.87
CA ARG A 211 -14.19 0.57 -16.29
C ARG A 211 -14.82 -0.79 -16.61
N LEU A 212 -14.21 -1.88 -16.12
CA LEU A 212 -14.73 -3.23 -16.30
C LEU A 212 -16.08 -3.47 -15.59
N ALA A 213 -16.33 -2.78 -14.47
CA ALA A 213 -17.59 -2.86 -13.75
C ALA A 213 -18.72 -2.03 -14.38
N VAL A 214 -18.40 -0.96 -15.12
CA VAL A 214 -19.38 -0.13 -15.85
C VAL A 214 -19.78 -0.76 -17.18
N ALA A 215 -18.89 -1.56 -17.79
CA ALA A 215 -19.17 -2.28 -19.04
C ALA A 215 -20.07 -3.52 -18.87
N ARG A 216 -20.55 -3.81 -17.65
CA ARG A 216 -21.47 -4.90 -17.31
C ARG A 216 -22.74 -4.33 -16.69
#